data_AF-A0A4W5KNW5-F1
#
_entry.id   AF-A0A4W5KNW5-F1
#
_cell.length_a   1.000
_cell.length_b   1.000
_cell.length_c   1.000
_cell.angle_alpha   90.00
_cell.angle_beta   90.00
_cell.angle_gamma   90.00
#
_symmetry.space_group_name_H-M   'P 1'
#
loop_
_entity.id
_entity.type
_entity.pdbx_description
1 polymer ?
#
loop_
_entity_poly.entity_id
_entity_poly.type
_entity_poly.pdbx_seq_one_letter_code
_entity_poly.pdbx_strand_id
1 'polypeptide(L)'
;ENADRLEYDGDKKNGHTLKITDLRESDSATYWFRFITDQTRGRYIGNPGVTLSVTGLQVKVTGGHQDKTLTCSTTCTLTDNPTYIWYKNGTIVKEDTSSLYSDSFSDADSYSCAVKDQEDLHSPAVCQKCWSVTYTHQSICALKGSTVDISCSYTYPSYHEIKQAFWYIKWSGMDHEDLSSVPGNEGHIEYLGDKKSDCTLRITDLRLSDSAGYRFRFITSGAKFSGSPVSLTVTGNLSHISHLLL
;
A
#
# COMPACT_ATOMS: atom_id res chain seq x y z
N GLU A 1 15.26 11.41 8.12
CA GLU A 1 14.50 10.42 8.91
C GLU A 1 14.78 8.98 8.45
N ASN A 2 16.08 8.61 8.36
CA ASN A 2 16.54 7.31 7.83
C ASN A 2 17.60 6.64 8.72
N ALA A 3 17.92 7.21 9.89
CA ALA A 3 19.11 6.85 10.65
C ALA A 3 19.00 5.49 11.39
N ASP A 4 17.79 4.98 11.64
CA ASP A 4 17.59 3.79 12.49
C ASP A 4 17.38 2.47 11.71
N ARG A 5 17.22 2.54 10.38
CA ARG A 5 16.91 1.37 9.52
C ARG A 5 18.08 0.91 8.64
N LEU A 6 19.16 1.69 8.62
CA LEU A 6 20.31 1.52 7.74
C LEU A 6 21.56 1.25 8.58
N GLU A 7 22.10 0.07 8.43
CA GLU A 7 23.36 -0.34 9.04
C GLU A 7 24.39 -0.55 7.93
N TYR A 8 25.53 0.13 8.05
CA TYR A 8 26.66 -0.09 7.16
C TYR A 8 27.75 -0.81 7.94
N ASP A 9 28.01 -2.06 7.55
CA ASP A 9 29.10 -2.87 8.09
C ASP A 9 30.20 -2.93 7.05
N GLY A 10 31.36 -2.37 7.37
CA GLY A 10 32.49 -2.42 6.46
C GLY A 10 33.82 -2.40 7.16
N ASP A 11 34.72 -3.29 6.73
CA ASP A 11 36.13 -3.09 6.96
C ASP A 11 36.66 -2.09 5.92
N LYS A 12 37.64 -1.26 6.27
CA LYS A 12 38.21 -0.27 5.32
C LYS A 12 39.05 -0.93 4.20
N LYS A 13 38.86 -2.23 3.92
CA LYS A 13 39.72 -3.00 3.04
C LYS A 13 38.94 -3.71 1.93
N ASN A 14 38.07 -4.66 2.25
CA ASN A 14 37.50 -5.59 1.28
C ASN A 14 36.00 -5.91 1.49
N GLY A 15 35.45 -5.75 2.69
CA GLY A 15 34.04 -6.05 3.00
C GLY A 15 33.23 -4.76 3.15
N HIS A 16 32.22 -4.56 2.32
CA HIS A 16 31.29 -3.43 2.43
C HIS A 16 29.85 -3.92 2.27
N THR A 17 29.14 -4.00 3.38
CA THR A 17 27.78 -4.51 3.47
C THR A 17 26.84 -3.38 3.88
N LEU A 18 25.82 -3.14 3.07
CA LEU A 18 24.68 -2.32 3.44
C LEU A 18 23.54 -3.23 3.87
N LYS A 19 23.08 -3.07 5.11
CA LYS A 19 21.93 -3.78 5.67
C LYS A 19 20.80 -2.79 5.89
N ILE A 20 19.64 -3.10 5.29
CA ILE A 20 18.41 -2.32 5.41
C ILE A 20 17.39 -3.21 6.13
N THR A 21 16.86 -2.73 7.25
CA THR A 21 15.82 -3.43 8.01
C THR A 21 14.45 -2.81 7.77
N ASP A 22 13.39 -3.60 8.03
CA ASP A 22 12.00 -3.17 7.80
C ASP A 22 11.79 -2.63 6.38
N LEU A 23 12.11 -3.44 5.36
CA LEU A 23 12.05 -3.01 3.96
C LEU A 23 10.63 -2.60 3.54
N ARG A 24 10.54 -1.48 2.83
CA ARG A 24 9.29 -0.90 2.30
C ARG A 24 9.39 -0.76 0.79
N GLU A 25 8.24 -0.68 0.12
CA GLU A 25 8.18 -0.45 -1.33
C GLU A 25 8.94 0.83 -1.72
N SER A 26 8.91 1.87 -0.88
CA SER A 26 9.65 3.12 -1.03
C SER A 26 11.18 3.00 -1.01
N ASP A 27 11.72 1.88 -0.50
CA ASP A 27 13.16 1.64 -0.47
C ASP A 27 13.67 1.05 -1.80
N SER A 28 12.77 0.73 -2.73
CA SER A 28 13.11 0.26 -4.08
C SER A 28 13.86 1.34 -4.84
N ALA A 29 15.13 1.08 -5.13
CA ALA A 29 16.03 2.01 -5.80
C ALA A 29 17.26 1.27 -6.33
N THR A 30 18.05 1.96 -7.15
CA THR A 30 19.41 1.53 -7.44
C THR A 30 20.35 2.12 -6.39
N TYR A 31 21.11 1.24 -5.73
CA TYR A 31 22.11 1.59 -4.73
C TYR A 31 23.50 1.55 -5.37
N TRP A 32 24.27 2.60 -5.16
CA TRP A 32 25.64 2.69 -5.64
C TRP A 32 26.62 2.72 -4.48
N PHE A 33 27.59 1.81 -4.52
CA PHE A 33 28.73 1.90 -3.62
C PHE A 33 29.64 3.04 -4.05
N ARG A 34 30.03 3.89 -3.09
CA ARG A 34 30.96 4.99 -3.33
C ARG A 34 32.03 4.97 -2.26
N PHE A 35 33.28 5.08 -2.68
CA PHE A 35 34.40 5.33 -1.77
C PHE A 35 35.18 6.56 -2.19
N ILE A 36 35.85 7.16 -1.20
CA ILE A 36 36.68 8.36 -1.35
C ILE A 36 38.05 8.01 -0.75
N THR A 37 39.11 8.32 -1.49
CA THR A 37 40.49 8.14 -1.01
C THR A 37 41.04 9.46 -0.49
N ASP A 38 42.23 9.41 0.11
CA ASP A 38 42.97 10.56 0.62
C ASP A 38 43.51 11.51 -0.49
N GLN A 39 43.46 11.10 -1.76
CA GLN A 39 43.88 11.93 -2.88
C GLN A 39 42.81 12.97 -3.24
N THR A 40 43.23 14.19 -3.60
CA THR A 40 42.37 15.36 -3.88
C THR A 40 41.30 15.15 -4.97
N ARG A 41 41.34 14.04 -5.71
CA ARG A 41 40.32 13.64 -6.70
C ARG A 41 39.97 12.15 -6.66
N GLY A 42 40.41 11.42 -5.64
CA GLY A 42 40.18 9.99 -5.52
C GLY A 42 38.74 9.70 -5.10
N ARG A 43 37.81 9.74 -6.06
CA ARG A 43 36.41 9.35 -5.84
C ARG A 43 36.02 8.32 -6.87
N TYR A 44 35.54 7.18 -6.39
CA TYR A 44 35.02 6.14 -7.27
C TYR A 44 33.58 5.80 -6.88
N ILE A 45 32.76 5.55 -7.91
CA ILE A 45 31.40 5.06 -7.77
C ILE A 45 31.37 3.73 -8.51
N GLY A 46 30.98 2.66 -7.80
CA GLY A 46 30.82 1.34 -8.37
C GLY A 46 29.79 1.34 -9.50
N ASN A 47 30.12 0.66 -10.60
CA ASN A 47 29.25 0.49 -11.75
C ASN A 47 29.37 -0.98 -12.24
N PRO A 48 28.27 -1.73 -12.39
CA PRO A 48 26.87 -1.32 -12.18
C PRO A 48 26.52 -1.09 -10.71
N GLY A 49 25.50 -0.26 -10.49
CA GLY A 49 24.81 -0.19 -9.20
C GLY A 49 23.99 -1.47 -8.96
N VAL A 50 23.59 -1.68 -7.71
CA VAL A 50 22.73 -2.81 -7.32
C VAL A 50 21.29 -2.31 -7.24
N THR A 51 20.39 -2.87 -8.04
CA THR A 51 18.96 -2.52 -7.97
C THR A 51 18.25 -3.39 -6.95
N LEU A 52 17.67 -2.74 -5.94
CA LEU A 52 16.76 -3.36 -4.98
C LEU A 52 15.33 -3.11 -5.44
N SER A 53 14.53 -4.17 -5.53
CA SER A 53 13.10 -4.10 -5.78
C SER A 53 12.37 -4.76 -4.61
N VAL A 54 11.57 -3.98 -3.88
CA VAL A 54 10.77 -4.46 -2.76
C VAL A 54 9.33 -4.63 -3.24
N THR A 55 8.92 -5.88 -3.43
CA THR A 55 7.58 -6.23 -3.91
C THR A 55 6.91 -7.26 -2.99
N GLY A 56 5.61 -7.11 -2.76
CA GLY A 56 4.81 -8.07 -2.01
C GLY A 56 4.27 -9.23 -2.85
N LEU A 57 3.61 -10.18 -2.19
CA LEU A 57 2.82 -11.22 -2.85
C LEU A 57 1.55 -10.63 -3.45
N GLN A 58 1.14 -11.15 -4.61
CA GLN A 58 -0.10 -10.77 -5.29
C GLN A 58 -0.82 -12.01 -5.82
N VAL A 59 -2.14 -12.07 -5.66
CA VAL A 59 -2.96 -13.11 -6.27
C VAL A 59 -3.32 -12.74 -7.71
N LYS A 60 -2.91 -13.58 -8.67
CA LYS A 60 -3.35 -13.51 -10.06
C LYS A 60 -4.47 -14.50 -10.31
N VAL A 61 -5.56 -14.02 -10.90
CA VAL A 61 -6.72 -14.85 -11.27
C VAL A 61 -6.63 -15.15 -12.76
N THR A 62 -6.64 -16.44 -13.14
CA THR A 62 -6.71 -16.89 -14.53
C THR A 62 -7.88 -17.87 -14.70
N GLY A 63 -8.36 -18.05 -15.93
CA GLY A 63 -9.47 -18.98 -16.23
C GLY A 63 -10.83 -18.30 -16.49
N GLY A 64 -11.87 -19.13 -16.55
CA GLY A 64 -13.23 -18.74 -16.92
C GLY A 64 -14.12 -18.37 -15.72
N HIS A 65 -15.43 -18.31 -15.93
CA HIS A 65 -16.38 -17.91 -14.88
C HIS A 65 -16.52 -18.94 -13.75
N GLN A 66 -16.37 -20.24 -14.07
CA GLN A 66 -16.52 -21.36 -13.14
C GLN A 66 -15.17 -22.03 -12.82
N ASP A 67 -14.32 -22.23 -13.83
CA ASP A 67 -12.98 -22.80 -13.66
C ASP A 67 -11.95 -21.68 -13.54
N LYS A 68 -11.77 -21.15 -12.32
CA LYS A 68 -10.71 -20.18 -12.02
C LYS A 68 -9.50 -20.92 -11.46
N THR A 69 -8.34 -20.33 -11.64
CA THR A 69 -7.11 -20.75 -10.97
C THR A 69 -6.47 -19.51 -10.40
N LEU A 70 -6.20 -19.54 -9.10
CA LEU A 70 -5.49 -18.48 -8.41
C LEU A 70 -4.01 -18.84 -8.37
N THR A 71 -3.17 -17.87 -8.69
CA THR A 71 -1.72 -18.00 -8.60
C THR A 71 -1.18 -17.00 -7.60
N CYS A 72 -0.47 -17.48 -6.58
CA CYS A 72 0.28 -16.63 -5.68
C CYS A 72 1.57 -16.22 -6.39
N SER A 73 1.72 -14.94 -6.70
CA SER A 73 2.81 -14.43 -7.53
C SER A 73 3.62 -13.36 -6.81
N THR A 74 4.93 -13.38 -7.03
CA THR A 74 5.86 -12.32 -6.65
C THR A 74 6.91 -12.19 -7.74
N THR A 75 7.50 -11.01 -7.88
CA THR A 75 8.66 -10.77 -8.73
C THR A 75 9.98 -11.12 -8.04
N CYS A 76 9.94 -11.41 -6.74
CA CYS A 76 11.11 -11.83 -5.97
C CYS A 76 11.47 -13.30 -6.26
N THR A 77 12.76 -13.61 -6.33
CA THR A 77 13.25 -15.00 -6.32
C THR A 77 13.21 -15.53 -4.89
N LEU A 78 12.19 -16.32 -4.58
CA LEU A 78 12.09 -16.99 -3.28
C LEU A 78 13.13 -18.13 -3.22
N THR A 79 13.98 -18.13 -2.19
CA THR A 79 14.92 -19.22 -1.92
C THR A 79 14.21 -20.44 -1.34
N ASP A 80 14.81 -21.63 -1.49
CA ASP A 80 14.45 -22.86 -0.77
C ASP A 80 13.09 -23.51 -1.09
N ASN A 81 12.62 -23.47 -2.34
CA ASN A 81 11.36 -24.12 -2.78
C ASN A 81 10.19 -23.79 -1.83
N PRO A 82 9.69 -22.54 -1.86
CA PRO A 82 8.77 -22.03 -0.86
C PRO A 82 7.51 -22.89 -0.74
N THR A 83 6.99 -23.01 0.49
CA THR A 83 5.65 -23.54 0.73
C THR A 83 4.67 -22.39 0.79
N TYR A 84 3.63 -22.44 -0.04
CA TYR A 84 2.58 -21.45 -0.12
C TYR A 84 1.39 -21.87 0.75
N ILE A 85 0.81 -20.89 1.44
CA ILE A 85 -0.41 -21.04 2.23
C ILE A 85 -1.50 -20.22 1.55
N TRP A 86 -2.63 -20.85 1.24
CA TRP A 86 -3.81 -20.21 0.71
C TRP A 86 -4.86 -20.04 1.79
N TYR A 87 -5.42 -18.84 1.81
CA TYR A 87 -6.49 -18.46 2.71
C TYR A 87 -7.76 -18.23 1.91
N LYS A 88 -8.86 -18.82 2.38
CA LYS A 88 -10.23 -18.53 1.94
C LYS A 88 -10.95 -17.88 3.11
N ASN A 89 -11.45 -16.66 2.92
CA ASN A 89 -12.11 -15.87 3.97
C ASN A 89 -11.28 -15.76 5.26
N GLY A 90 -9.95 -15.69 5.14
CA GLY A 90 -9.01 -15.67 6.26
C GLY A 90 -8.69 -17.04 6.89
N THR A 91 -9.34 -18.12 6.47
CA THR A 91 -9.05 -19.48 6.94
C THR A 91 -8.13 -20.24 5.97
N ILE A 92 -7.18 -21.00 6.50
CA ILE A 92 -6.26 -21.81 5.70
C ILE A 92 -7.04 -22.92 4.99
N VAL A 93 -6.89 -23.02 3.67
CA VAL A 93 -7.55 -24.05 2.84
C VAL A 93 -6.57 -24.93 2.09
N LYS A 94 -5.33 -24.49 1.90
CA LYS A 94 -4.27 -25.26 1.26
C LYS A 94 -2.90 -24.79 1.76
N GLU A 95 -2.02 -25.74 2.01
CA GLU A 95 -0.60 -25.51 2.29
C GLU A 95 0.20 -26.51 1.44
N ASP A 96 0.98 -26.01 0.48
CA ASP A 96 1.71 -26.86 -0.48
C ASP A 96 2.85 -26.08 -1.16
N THR A 97 3.78 -26.78 -1.79
CA THR A 97 4.83 -26.25 -2.66
C THR A 97 4.29 -25.61 -3.94
N SER A 98 3.05 -25.95 -4.32
CA SER A 98 2.37 -25.36 -5.46
C SER A 98 1.86 -23.96 -5.14
N SER A 99 2.31 -22.96 -5.89
CA SER A 99 1.76 -21.60 -5.84
C SER A 99 0.35 -21.46 -6.43
N LEU A 100 -0.24 -22.55 -6.91
CA LEU A 100 -1.57 -22.58 -7.53
C LEU A 100 -2.64 -23.06 -6.56
N TYR A 101 -3.82 -22.46 -6.65
CA TYR A 101 -5.02 -22.93 -5.99
C TYR A 101 -6.19 -22.97 -6.98
N SER A 102 -6.83 -24.14 -7.05
CA SER A 102 -7.98 -24.42 -7.90
C SER A 102 -9.00 -25.21 -7.08
N ASP A 103 -10.21 -24.68 -6.96
CA ASP A 103 -11.34 -25.28 -6.25
C ASP A 103 -12.64 -24.69 -6.81
N SER A 104 -13.79 -25.04 -6.26
CA SER A 104 -15.04 -24.33 -6.49
C SER A 104 -14.95 -22.89 -6.00
N PHE A 105 -15.09 -21.93 -6.92
CA PHE A 105 -15.05 -20.50 -6.61
C PHE A 105 -16.47 -19.99 -6.38
N SER A 106 -16.72 -19.46 -5.18
CA SER A 106 -17.82 -18.53 -4.99
C SER A 106 -17.32 -17.12 -5.26
N ASP A 107 -18.13 -16.32 -5.95
CA ASP A 107 -17.79 -14.92 -6.14
C ASP A 107 -17.76 -14.15 -4.81
N ALA A 108 -18.45 -14.63 -3.77
CA ALA A 108 -18.47 -14.03 -2.44
C ALA A 108 -17.22 -14.33 -1.61
N ASP A 109 -16.41 -15.32 -2.00
CA ASP A 109 -15.22 -15.73 -1.27
C ASP A 109 -14.05 -14.78 -1.53
N SER A 110 -13.27 -14.49 -0.49
CA SER A 110 -12.01 -13.76 -0.58
C SER A 110 -10.84 -14.71 -0.46
N TYR A 111 -9.86 -14.57 -1.35
CA TYR A 111 -8.67 -15.41 -1.40
C TYR A 111 -7.41 -14.58 -1.24
N SER A 112 -6.56 -14.94 -0.31
CA SER A 112 -5.21 -14.39 -0.15
C SER A 112 -4.21 -15.53 -0.02
N CYS A 113 -2.93 -15.20 -0.12
CA CYS A 113 -1.85 -16.16 0.01
C CYS A 113 -0.68 -15.59 0.80
N ALA A 114 0.07 -16.47 1.44
CA ALA A 114 1.32 -16.18 2.12
C ALA A 114 2.36 -17.27 1.80
N VAL A 115 3.61 -17.02 2.18
CA VAL A 115 4.65 -18.05 2.21
C VAL A 115 4.82 -18.49 3.66
N LYS A 116 4.97 -19.79 3.88
CA LYS A 116 5.22 -20.38 5.20
C LYS A 116 6.44 -19.73 5.86
N ASP A 117 6.38 -19.54 7.18
CA ASP A 117 7.38 -18.84 7.99
C ASP A 117 7.50 -17.32 7.68
N GLN A 118 6.63 -16.80 6.81
CA GLN A 118 6.44 -15.38 6.51
C GLN A 118 4.94 -15.05 6.46
N GLU A 119 4.14 -15.66 7.36
CA GLU A 119 2.69 -15.47 7.35
C GLU A 119 2.27 -14.03 7.69
N ASP A 120 3.13 -13.20 8.28
CA ASP A 120 2.78 -11.79 8.49
C ASP A 120 2.73 -10.98 7.17
N LEU A 121 3.31 -11.51 6.09
CA LEU A 121 3.41 -10.85 4.78
C LEU A 121 2.36 -11.36 3.78
N HIS A 122 1.07 -11.23 4.14
CA HIS A 122 -0.05 -11.63 3.27
C HIS A 122 -0.11 -10.82 1.97
N SER A 123 -0.47 -11.51 0.89
CA SER A 123 -0.98 -10.81 -0.30
C SER A 123 -2.31 -10.11 0.01
N PRO A 124 -2.61 -9.00 -0.67
CA PRO A 124 -3.96 -8.44 -0.66
C PRO A 124 -4.98 -9.50 -1.10
N ALA A 125 -6.08 -9.62 -0.37
CA ALA A 125 -7.14 -10.57 -0.70
C ALA A 125 -7.85 -10.16 -2.00
N VAL A 126 -8.09 -11.12 -2.88
CA VAL A 126 -8.87 -10.95 -4.11
C VAL A 126 -10.22 -11.65 -3.99
N CYS A 127 -11.25 -11.01 -4.50
CA CYS A 127 -12.59 -11.57 -4.59
C CYS A 127 -13.33 -10.90 -5.74
N GLN A 128 -14.30 -11.59 -6.36
CA GLN A 128 -15.09 -10.98 -7.44
C GLN A 128 -16.28 -10.17 -6.94
N LYS A 129 -16.91 -10.61 -5.84
CA LYS A 129 -18.15 -10.05 -5.29
C LYS A 129 -18.11 -9.93 -3.77
N CYS A 130 -16.95 -10.05 -3.11
CA CYS A 130 -16.88 -9.74 -1.67
C CYS A 130 -16.81 -8.23 -1.44
N TRP A 131 -17.10 -7.80 -0.23
CA TRP A 131 -16.95 -6.40 0.17
C TRP A 131 -15.45 -6.08 0.26
N SER A 132 -14.95 -5.19 -0.59
CA SER A 132 -13.55 -4.78 -0.58
C SER A 132 -13.38 -3.30 -0.91
N VAL A 133 -12.26 -2.72 -0.47
CA VAL A 133 -11.81 -1.38 -0.83
C VAL A 133 -10.32 -1.45 -1.09
N THR A 134 -9.91 -0.97 -2.26
CA THR A 134 -8.52 -0.94 -2.72
C THR A 134 -8.12 0.50 -2.97
N TYR A 135 -7.01 0.93 -2.36
CA TYR A 135 -6.43 2.27 -2.56
C TYR A 135 -5.24 2.18 -3.50
N THR A 136 -5.04 3.19 -4.34
CA THR A 136 -3.85 3.26 -5.21
C THR A 136 -2.58 3.45 -4.39
N HIS A 137 -2.65 4.24 -3.31
CA HIS A 137 -1.54 4.50 -2.39
C HIS A 137 -2.01 4.44 -0.94
N GLN A 138 -1.25 3.77 -0.07
CA GLN A 138 -1.55 3.70 1.37
C GLN A 138 -0.96 4.88 2.17
N SER A 139 0.06 5.55 1.63
CA SER A 139 0.69 6.73 2.23
C SER A 139 0.96 7.77 1.14
N ILE A 140 0.53 9.00 1.39
CA ILE A 140 0.65 10.12 0.46
C ILE A 140 1.30 11.30 1.19
N CYS A 141 2.33 11.88 0.58
CA CYS A 141 2.94 13.12 1.03
C CYS A 141 2.67 14.22 0.01
N ALA A 142 2.13 15.35 0.46
CA ALA A 142 1.77 16.47 -0.40
C ALA A 142 2.20 17.81 0.20
N LEU A 143 2.28 18.85 -0.63
CA LEU A 143 2.69 20.19 -0.21
C LEU A 143 1.49 21.01 0.23
N LYS A 144 1.69 21.87 1.23
CA LYS A 144 0.68 22.86 1.63
C LYS A 144 0.28 23.72 0.43
N GLY A 145 -1.03 23.91 0.23
CA GLY A 145 -1.63 24.69 -0.85
C GLY A 145 -1.81 23.91 -2.17
N SER A 146 -1.35 22.65 -2.26
CA SER A 146 -1.62 21.81 -3.43
C SER A 146 -2.96 21.09 -3.33
N THR A 147 -3.34 20.37 -4.38
CA THR A 147 -4.50 19.48 -4.42
C THR A 147 -4.04 18.02 -4.50
N VAL A 148 -4.76 17.12 -3.84
CA VAL A 148 -4.51 15.68 -3.90
C VAL A 148 -5.80 14.92 -4.18
N ASP A 149 -5.69 13.88 -5.00
CA ASP A 149 -6.75 12.89 -5.23
C ASP A 149 -6.33 11.58 -4.56
N ILE A 150 -7.09 11.14 -3.55
CA ILE A 150 -6.94 9.85 -2.90
C ILE A 150 -7.79 8.84 -3.67
N SER A 151 -7.18 8.24 -4.70
CA SER A 151 -7.85 7.29 -5.58
C SER A 151 -8.12 5.96 -4.89
N CYS A 152 -9.35 5.46 -5.05
CA CYS A 152 -9.72 4.13 -4.61
C CYS A 152 -10.82 3.50 -5.46
N SER A 153 -10.90 2.19 -5.37
CA SER A 153 -11.99 1.38 -5.93
C SER A 153 -12.58 0.47 -4.87
N TYR A 154 -13.86 0.13 -4.98
CA TYR A 154 -14.52 -0.81 -4.08
C TYR A 154 -15.40 -1.80 -4.83
N THR A 155 -15.59 -2.98 -4.24
CA THR A 155 -16.45 -4.04 -4.79
C THR A 155 -17.39 -4.57 -3.71
N TYR A 156 -18.54 -5.10 -4.14
CA TYR A 156 -19.56 -5.70 -3.29
C TYR A 156 -20.45 -6.65 -4.11
N PRO A 157 -21.24 -7.54 -3.48
CA PRO A 157 -22.08 -8.45 -4.24
C PRO A 157 -23.17 -7.74 -5.04
N SER A 158 -23.35 -8.10 -6.31
CA SER A 158 -24.25 -7.41 -7.26
C SER A 158 -25.74 -7.49 -6.91
N TYR A 159 -26.14 -8.42 -6.03
CA TYR A 159 -27.50 -8.52 -5.51
C TYR A 159 -27.76 -7.54 -4.35
N HIS A 160 -26.77 -6.75 -3.97
CA HIS A 160 -26.94 -5.62 -3.06
C HIS A 160 -26.99 -4.30 -3.82
N GLU A 161 -27.68 -3.34 -3.21
CA GLU A 161 -27.72 -1.96 -3.68
C GLU A 161 -26.86 -1.10 -2.78
N ILE A 162 -26.11 -0.16 -3.36
CA ILE A 162 -25.41 0.86 -2.58
C ILE A 162 -26.44 1.79 -1.95
N LYS A 163 -26.30 2.05 -0.65
CA LYS A 163 -27.12 3.02 0.08
C LYS A 163 -26.32 4.27 0.42
N GLN A 164 -25.07 4.10 0.82
CA GLN A 164 -24.14 5.19 1.13
C GLN A 164 -22.72 4.83 0.72
N ALA A 165 -21.94 5.85 0.36
CA ALA A 165 -20.52 5.77 0.04
C ALA A 165 -19.89 7.10 0.42
N PHE A 166 -18.93 7.10 1.35
CA PHE A 166 -18.37 8.32 1.91
C PHE A 166 -16.99 8.09 2.54
N TRP A 167 -16.28 9.20 2.73
CA TRP A 167 -15.00 9.22 3.45
C TRP A 167 -15.15 9.78 4.85
N TYR A 168 -14.33 9.28 5.77
CA TYR A 168 -14.27 9.77 7.15
C TYR A 168 -12.83 9.73 7.69
N ILE A 169 -12.59 10.53 8.73
CA ILE A 169 -11.38 10.52 9.55
C ILE A 169 -11.73 9.96 10.93
N LYS A 170 -10.90 9.07 11.49
CA LYS A 170 -11.15 8.51 12.83
C LYS A 170 -10.65 9.47 13.91
N TRP A 171 -11.47 10.45 14.31
CA TRP A 171 -11.24 11.23 15.53
C TRP A 171 -12.28 10.82 16.59
N SER A 172 -11.78 10.22 17.67
CA SER A 172 -12.44 10.04 18.97
C SER A 172 -13.97 9.83 18.97
N GLY A 173 -14.40 8.56 19.02
CA GLY A 173 -15.61 8.13 19.72
C GLY A 173 -16.98 8.41 19.10
N MET A 174 -17.10 9.26 18.07
CA MET A 174 -18.35 9.49 17.37
C MET A 174 -18.51 8.56 16.16
N ASP A 175 -19.75 8.25 15.79
CA ASP A 175 -20.07 7.51 14.58
C ASP A 175 -19.41 8.14 13.34
N HIS A 176 -19.19 7.32 12.31
CA HIS A 176 -18.44 7.71 11.12
C HIS A 176 -19.23 8.73 10.28
N GLU A 177 -18.92 10.01 10.43
CA GLU A 177 -19.53 11.09 9.65
C GLU A 177 -18.88 11.22 8.26
N ASP A 178 -19.71 11.51 7.27
CA ASP A 178 -19.28 11.81 5.91
C ASP A 178 -18.60 13.17 5.86
N LEU A 179 -17.31 13.20 5.52
CA LEU A 179 -16.50 14.41 5.39
C LEU A 179 -17.13 15.47 4.48
N SER A 180 -17.82 15.04 3.43
CA SER A 180 -18.48 15.96 2.49
C SER A 180 -19.70 16.66 3.09
N SER A 181 -20.25 16.11 4.18
CA SER A 181 -21.39 16.66 4.92
C SER A 181 -20.98 17.53 6.11
N VAL A 182 -19.70 17.57 6.47
CA VAL A 182 -19.20 18.37 7.61
C VAL A 182 -19.17 19.85 7.22
N PRO A 183 -19.83 20.74 7.98
CA PRO A 183 -19.80 22.18 7.71
C PRO A 183 -18.36 22.72 7.70
N GLY A 184 -18.01 23.49 6.67
CA GLY A 184 -16.67 24.05 6.49
C GLY A 184 -15.74 23.24 5.57
N ASN A 185 -16.17 22.05 5.14
CA ASN A 185 -15.47 21.26 4.12
C ASN A 185 -15.94 21.55 2.69
N GLU A 186 -16.97 22.38 2.52
CA GLU A 186 -17.49 22.78 1.20
C GLU A 186 -16.38 23.39 0.34
N GLY A 187 -16.15 22.81 -0.86
CA GLY A 187 -15.08 23.22 -1.78
C GLY A 187 -13.67 22.74 -1.40
N HIS A 188 -13.42 22.47 -0.11
CA HIS A 188 -12.15 21.91 0.38
C HIS A 188 -12.07 20.39 0.15
N ILE A 189 -13.18 19.68 0.43
CA ILE A 189 -13.31 18.23 0.25
C ILE A 189 -14.41 17.92 -0.76
N GLU A 190 -14.09 17.08 -1.73
CA GLU A 190 -15.02 16.67 -2.79
C GLU A 190 -14.97 15.14 -2.99
N TYR A 191 -16.14 14.50 -2.98
CA TYR A 191 -16.25 13.09 -3.35
C TYR A 191 -16.44 12.97 -4.87
N LEU A 192 -15.45 12.40 -5.55
CA LEU A 192 -15.44 12.23 -7.01
C LEU A 192 -15.94 10.85 -7.47
N GLY A 193 -16.20 9.95 -6.52
CA GLY A 193 -16.61 8.58 -6.83
C GLY A 193 -17.99 8.49 -7.52
N ASP A 194 -18.19 7.40 -8.25
CA ASP A 194 -19.38 7.16 -9.08
C ASP A 194 -20.52 6.44 -8.34
N LYS A 195 -20.31 6.11 -7.06
CA LYS A 195 -21.20 5.28 -6.23
C LYS A 195 -21.47 3.89 -6.83
N LYS A 196 -20.57 3.37 -7.66
CA LYS A 196 -20.64 2.02 -8.22
C LYS A 196 -19.37 1.22 -7.94
N SER A 197 -18.21 1.84 -8.18
CA SER A 197 -16.91 1.22 -7.98
C SER A 197 -15.81 2.23 -7.68
N ASP A 198 -15.90 3.47 -8.17
CA ASP A 198 -14.94 4.53 -7.89
C ASP A 198 -15.32 5.21 -6.57
N CYS A 199 -14.33 5.38 -5.69
CA CYS A 199 -14.48 6.05 -4.42
C CYS A 199 -13.48 7.21 -4.22
N THR A 200 -12.94 7.79 -5.29
CA THR A 200 -11.91 8.84 -5.20
C THR A 200 -12.36 10.04 -4.36
N LEU A 201 -11.50 10.49 -3.45
CA LEU A 201 -11.65 11.72 -2.67
C LEU A 201 -10.67 12.78 -3.18
N ARG A 202 -11.15 14.01 -3.38
CA ARG A 202 -10.29 15.16 -3.67
C ARG A 202 -10.23 16.09 -2.46
N ILE A 203 -9.03 16.55 -2.14
CA ILE A 203 -8.78 17.60 -1.15
C ILE A 203 -7.99 18.71 -1.82
N THR A 204 -8.55 19.92 -1.84
CA THR A 204 -7.94 21.11 -2.46
C THR A 204 -7.28 22.00 -1.40
N ASP A 205 -6.44 22.96 -1.81
CA ASP A 205 -5.80 23.94 -0.91
C ASP A 205 -5.26 23.33 0.40
N LEU A 206 -4.43 22.28 0.27
CA LEU A 206 -4.02 21.46 1.40
C LEU A 206 -3.42 22.26 2.56
N ARG A 207 -3.85 21.91 3.78
CA ARG A 207 -3.45 22.54 5.04
C ARG A 207 -2.68 21.52 5.88
N LEU A 208 -1.80 22.01 6.76
CA LEU A 208 -1.10 21.12 7.69
C LEU A 208 -2.08 20.30 8.56
N SER A 209 -3.23 20.89 8.89
CA SER A 209 -4.33 20.26 9.63
C SER A 209 -5.03 19.12 8.88
N ASP A 210 -4.86 19.03 7.55
CA ASP A 210 -5.45 17.94 6.76
C ASP A 210 -4.66 16.63 6.89
N SER A 211 -3.51 16.66 7.57
CA SER A 211 -2.72 15.46 7.85
C SER A 211 -3.50 14.52 8.77
N ALA A 212 -3.93 13.38 8.25
CA ALA A 212 -4.76 12.42 8.99
C ALA A 212 -4.76 11.04 8.33
N GLY A 213 -5.38 10.07 9.02
CA GLY A 213 -5.75 8.77 8.46
C GLY A 213 -7.17 8.81 7.88
N TYR A 214 -7.29 8.81 6.56
CA TYR A 214 -8.56 8.82 5.83
C TYR A 214 -9.04 7.39 5.57
N ARG A 215 -10.35 7.16 5.67
CA ARG A 215 -10.95 5.85 5.39
C ARG A 215 -12.19 6.01 4.52
N PHE A 216 -12.33 5.15 3.54
CA PHE A 216 -13.56 5.02 2.78
C PHE A 216 -14.50 4.00 3.45
N ARG A 217 -15.80 4.33 3.48
CA ARG A 217 -16.88 3.45 3.91
C ARG A 217 -17.96 3.41 2.84
N PHE A 218 -18.49 2.22 2.63
CA PHE A 218 -19.74 2.05 1.92
C PHE A 218 -20.72 1.16 2.69
N ILE A 219 -22.00 1.42 2.48
CA ILE A 219 -23.11 0.70 3.10
C ILE A 219 -24.00 0.20 1.98
N THR A 220 -24.26 -1.10 1.98
CA THR A 220 -25.19 -1.74 1.05
C THR A 220 -26.46 -2.17 1.77
N SER A 221 -27.44 -2.70 1.03
CA SER A 221 -28.63 -3.33 1.62
C SER A 221 -28.33 -4.53 2.53
N GLY A 222 -27.13 -5.11 2.49
CA GLY A 222 -26.76 -6.29 3.28
C GLY A 222 -25.74 -6.04 4.38
N ALA A 223 -24.76 -5.17 4.16
CA ALA A 223 -23.68 -4.96 5.13
C ALA A 223 -23.05 -3.56 5.00
N LYS A 224 -22.25 -3.20 6.02
CA LYS A 224 -21.41 -2.01 6.04
C LYS A 224 -19.95 -2.43 6.02
N PHE A 225 -19.14 -1.83 5.14
CA PHE A 225 -17.72 -2.16 5.02
C PHE A 225 -16.86 -0.89 5.00
N SER A 226 -15.66 -0.97 5.55
CA SER A 226 -14.67 0.12 5.53
C SER A 226 -13.32 -0.43 5.15
N GLY A 227 -12.61 0.28 4.30
CA GLY A 227 -11.23 -0.05 3.96
C GLY A 227 -10.25 0.24 5.11
N SER A 228 -9.02 -0.22 4.93
CA SER A 228 -7.86 0.21 5.71
C SER A 228 -7.67 1.74 5.67
N PRO A 229 -6.99 2.36 6.63
CA PRO A 229 -6.70 3.79 6.58
C PRO A 229 -5.62 4.10 5.52
N VAL A 230 -5.79 5.22 4.82
CA VAL A 230 -4.76 5.87 4.00
C VAL A 230 -4.19 7.03 4.79
N SER A 231 -2.86 7.11 4.91
CA SER A 231 -2.19 8.22 5.58
C SER A 231 -1.92 9.35 4.60
N LEU A 232 -2.39 10.56 4.92
CA LEU A 232 -2.02 11.79 4.23
C LEU A 232 -1.13 12.62 5.16
N THR A 233 0.04 13.03 4.67
CA THR A 233 0.93 13.97 5.35
C THR A 233 1.09 15.22 4.50
N VAL A 234 0.74 16.38 5.05
CA VAL A 234 0.93 17.67 4.39
C VAL A 234 2.16 18.35 4.97
N THR A 235 3.10 18.72 4.10
CA THR A 235 4.33 19.40 4.49
C THR A 235 4.33 20.86 4.04
N GLY A 236 4.88 21.75 4.87
CA GLY A 236 5.12 23.13 4.49
C GLY A 236 6.39 23.24 3.66
N ASN A 237 6.42 24.15 2.69
CA ASN A 237 7.64 24.45 1.95
C ASN A 237 8.71 24.96 2.94
N LEU A 238 9.81 24.24 3.09
CA LEU A 238 11.01 24.65 3.83
C LEU A 238 11.85 25.65 2.99
N SER A 239 11.21 26.52 2.23
CA SER A 239 11.87 27.53 1.39
C SER A 239 12.16 28.84 2.15
N HIS A 240 12.53 28.73 3.43
CA HIS A 240 13.16 29.81 4.19
C HIS A 240 14.13 29.26 5.25
N ILE A 241 15.12 28.47 4.83
CA ILE A 241 16.44 28.47 5.48
C ILE A 241 17.49 28.65 4.40
N SER A 242 17.49 29.84 3.79
CA SER A 242 18.74 30.45 3.33
C SER A 242 19.34 31.19 4.52
N HIS A 243 20.53 30.74 4.93
CA HIS A 243 21.47 31.26 5.93
C HIS A 243 21.50 30.63 7.34
N LEU A 244 22.75 30.27 7.71
CA LEU A 244 23.35 29.90 9.01
C LEU A 244 23.08 28.44 9.48
N LEU A 245 24.07 27.57 9.74
CA LEU A 245 25.47 27.74 10.13
C LEU A 245 26.38 26.57 9.66
N LEU A 246 27.62 26.95 9.28
CA LEU A 246 28.93 26.26 9.29
C LEU A 246 29.05 24.80 8.83
#